data_AF-A0A1Q7UFS1-F1
#
_entry.id   AF-A0A1Q7UFS1-F1
#
_cell.length_a   1.000
_cell.length_b   1.000
_cell.length_c   1.000
_cell.angle_alpha   90.00
_cell.angle_beta   90.00
_cell.angle_gamma   90.00
#
_symmetry.space_group_name_H-M   'P 1'
#
loop_
_entity.id
_entity.type
_entity.pdbx_description
1 polymer ?
#
loop_
_entity_poly.entity_id
_entity_poly.type
_entity_poly.pdbx_seq_one_letter_code
_entity_poly.pdbx_strand_id
1 'polypeptide(L)'
;MRQGRRPFLIVAAALIAGCASHRVDPGVFHSAKGYRVTMPGSGWTMISDGHADLELRDVTDRAGILVHAECDARRASRPLAFLERRLLHGLTRRTTVERGEATVDGHRAAHTVLEAANGRTGSRMKIETFVVTDGRCVYDLIYAADPAAFAYLQHVVHEIEVMGVRSLGVALVAAVFTGMVFALQSAINMARFGAEAYVGPVSALAILRELGPVLTAILVGGKVASGITAELGSMKVTEQIDALRTLGVNYVKRLIVPRLLAAVVVFPLLTVLSDAVGVLGGMIIMNLERGADMYTYWNVTTYWVVPRDFLMGVGKSFFFGGIVTLIGCYNGLSVEGGTEGLGRATTATVVHVTMGVIVSDFFLTKLFLIFFWGQ
;
A
#
# COMPACT_ATOMS: atom_id res chain seq x y z
N MET A 1 25.18 -13.95 0.66
CA MET A 1 24.14 -14.53 -0.23
C MET A 1 22.80 -13.88 0.11
N ARG A 2 22.48 -12.75 -0.54
CA ARG A 2 21.23 -12.00 -0.33
C ARG A 2 20.33 -12.26 -1.55
N GLN A 3 19.43 -13.23 -1.41
CA GLN A 3 18.37 -13.47 -2.39
C GLN A 3 17.29 -12.41 -2.12
N GLY A 4 17.48 -11.22 -2.69
CA GLY A 4 16.57 -10.10 -2.55
C GLY A 4 15.29 -10.33 -3.34
N ARG A 5 14.28 -10.94 -2.69
CA ARG A 5 12.88 -10.75 -3.09
C ARG A 5 12.59 -9.24 -2.94
N ARG A 6 12.48 -8.52 -4.05
CA ARG A 6 12.02 -7.13 -4.09
C ARG A 6 10.67 -7.10 -4.81
N PRO A 7 9.55 -6.77 -4.14
CA PRO A 7 8.29 -6.59 -4.82
C PRO A 7 8.22 -5.12 -5.28
N PHE A 8 8.68 -4.82 -6.50
CA PHE A 8 8.45 -3.50 -7.09
C PHE A 8 7.27 -3.57 -8.04
N LEU A 9 6.14 -3.11 -7.52
CA LEU A 9 4.82 -3.19 -8.13
C LEU A 9 4.42 -1.77 -8.57
N ILE A 10 5.01 -1.28 -9.66
CA ILE A 10 4.20 -0.58 -10.67
C ILE A 10 3.79 -1.68 -11.64
N VAL A 11 2.75 -2.41 -11.27
CA VAL A 11 2.05 -3.28 -12.22
C VAL A 11 1.30 -2.33 -13.15
N ALA A 12 2.00 -1.93 -14.22
CA ALA A 12 1.35 -1.93 -15.52
C ALA A 12 0.86 -3.37 -15.71
N ALA A 13 -0.40 -3.63 -15.40
CA ALA A 13 -1.03 -4.92 -15.60
C ALA A 13 -1.11 -5.20 -17.11
N ALA A 14 -0.02 -5.68 -17.68
CA ALA A 14 0.07 -6.22 -19.03
C ALA A 14 -0.62 -7.58 -19.10
N LEU A 15 -1.95 -7.59 -18.89
CA LEU A 15 -2.76 -8.77 -19.15
C LEU A 15 -2.81 -8.99 -20.67
N ILE A 16 -2.10 -10.03 -21.11
CA ILE A 16 -2.06 -10.43 -22.51
C ILE A 16 -3.38 -11.14 -22.84
N ALA A 17 -4.30 -10.43 -23.47
CA ALA A 17 -5.53 -10.99 -24.01
C ALA A 17 -5.85 -10.32 -25.34
N GLY A 18 -5.80 -11.10 -26.41
CA GLY A 18 -6.07 -10.64 -27.77
C GLY A 18 -7.50 -10.15 -27.95
N CYS A 19 -7.65 -8.96 -28.52
CA CYS A 19 -8.61 -8.64 -29.58
C CYS A 19 -8.29 -7.26 -30.18
N ALA A 20 -8.74 -7.09 -31.42
CA ALA A 20 -8.38 -6.04 -32.35
C ALA A 20 -8.94 -4.65 -31.99
N SER A 21 -8.19 -3.61 -32.41
CA SER A 21 -8.37 -2.16 -32.24
C SER A 21 -7.86 -1.55 -30.92
N HIS A 22 -7.21 -0.39 -31.02
CA HIS A 22 -6.86 0.44 -29.87
C HIS A 22 -8.15 0.89 -29.20
N ARG A 23 -8.36 0.52 -27.93
CA ARG A 23 -9.51 0.97 -27.15
C ARG A 23 -9.03 1.49 -25.81
N VAL A 24 -9.51 2.68 -25.44
CA VAL A 24 -9.35 3.25 -24.11
C VAL A 24 -10.69 3.10 -23.41
N ASP A 25 -10.83 2.06 -22.60
CA ASP A 25 -11.94 1.92 -21.65
C ASP A 25 -11.56 2.69 -20.37
N PRO A 26 -12.52 3.15 -19.53
CA PRO A 26 -12.21 4.04 -18.42
C PRO A 26 -11.16 3.44 -17.47
N GLY A 27 -9.94 3.98 -17.56
CA GLY A 27 -8.79 3.59 -16.74
C GLY A 27 -7.90 2.46 -17.29
N VAL A 28 -8.19 1.89 -18.46
CA VAL A 28 -7.37 0.80 -19.05
C VAL A 28 -7.14 1.01 -20.55
N PHE A 29 -5.87 1.03 -20.95
CA PHE A 29 -5.45 1.03 -22.35
C PHE A 29 -5.36 -0.39 -22.88
N HIS A 30 -6.01 -0.67 -24.00
CA HIS A 30 -5.90 -1.94 -24.72
C HIS A 30 -5.08 -1.74 -25.99
N SER A 31 -3.97 -2.50 -26.11
CA SER A 31 -3.15 -2.51 -27.31
C SER A 31 -3.67 -3.52 -28.32
N ALA A 32 -3.63 -3.14 -29.61
CA ALA A 32 -3.90 -4.06 -30.72
C ALA A 32 -2.92 -5.25 -30.76
N LYS A 33 -1.76 -5.13 -30.09
CA LYS A 33 -0.75 -6.20 -29.95
C LYS A 33 -1.04 -7.14 -28.76
N GLY A 34 -2.21 -7.01 -28.14
CA GLY A 34 -2.75 -8.00 -27.23
C GLY A 34 -2.41 -7.80 -25.76
N TYR A 35 -1.79 -6.70 -25.35
CA TYR A 35 -1.54 -6.37 -23.93
C TYR A 35 -2.42 -5.21 -23.44
N ARG A 36 -2.58 -5.09 -22.12
CA ARG A 36 -3.35 -4.02 -21.48
C ARG A 36 -2.46 -3.20 -20.54
N VAL A 37 -2.82 -1.95 -20.27
CA VAL A 37 -2.08 -1.13 -19.30
C VAL A 37 -3.09 -0.33 -18.49
N THR A 38 -3.05 -0.48 -17.17
CA THR A 38 -3.87 0.34 -16.27
C THR A 38 -3.31 1.76 -16.22
N MET A 39 -4.17 2.76 -16.44
CA MET A 39 -3.80 4.17 -16.46
C MET A 39 -3.60 4.70 -15.02
N PRO A 40 -2.51 5.41 -14.71
CA PRO A 40 -2.17 5.85 -13.35
C PRO A 40 -3.00 7.03 -12.79
N GLY A 41 -4.21 7.29 -13.31
CA GLY A 41 -5.14 8.32 -12.83
C GLY A 41 -5.13 9.64 -13.63
N SER A 42 -5.84 10.65 -13.13
CA SER A 42 -6.15 11.91 -13.85
C SER A 42 -4.98 12.88 -14.02
N GLY A 43 -3.86 12.66 -13.32
CA GLY A 43 -2.64 13.46 -13.45
C GLY A 43 -1.74 13.07 -14.63
N TRP A 44 -2.18 12.13 -15.47
CA TRP A 44 -1.41 11.61 -16.59
C TRP A 44 -2.14 11.88 -17.90
N THR A 45 -1.42 12.42 -18.86
CA THR A 45 -1.92 12.73 -20.20
C THR A 45 -1.31 11.75 -21.20
N MET A 46 -2.13 11.25 -22.12
CA MET A 46 -1.65 10.40 -23.21
C MET A 46 -1.14 11.27 -24.34
N ILE A 47 0.05 10.96 -24.84
CA ILE A 47 0.64 11.61 -26.01
C ILE A 47 0.36 10.71 -27.21
N SER A 48 -0.48 11.19 -28.13
CA SER A 48 -0.93 10.42 -29.29
C SER A 48 0.02 10.44 -30.49
N ASP A 49 1.10 11.23 -30.44
CA ASP A 49 2.02 11.50 -31.56
C ASP A 49 3.39 10.78 -31.42
N GLY A 50 3.48 9.84 -30.47
CA GLY A 50 4.70 9.07 -30.19
C GLY A 50 4.88 7.85 -31.09
N HIS A 51 6.12 7.38 -31.27
CA HIS A 51 6.42 6.10 -31.93
C HIS A 51 6.14 4.87 -31.05
N ALA A 52 5.82 5.09 -29.77
CA ALA A 52 5.44 4.05 -28.83
C ALA A 52 3.95 3.70 -28.97
N ASP A 53 3.58 2.49 -28.56
CA ASP A 53 2.17 2.09 -28.59
C ASP A 53 1.34 2.84 -27.55
N LEU A 54 1.97 3.19 -26.42
CA LEU A 54 1.40 4.02 -25.37
C LEU A 54 2.52 4.91 -24.80
N GLU A 55 2.29 6.22 -24.82
CA GLU A 55 3.13 7.20 -24.14
C GLU A 55 2.25 8.02 -23.19
N LEU A 56 2.59 8.00 -21.91
CA LEU A 56 1.94 8.76 -20.86
C LEU A 56 2.93 9.74 -20.26
N ARG A 57 2.46 10.95 -19.99
CA ARG A 57 3.25 12.00 -19.38
C ARG A 57 2.50 12.61 -18.23
N ASP A 58 3.20 12.73 -17.11
CA ASP A 58 2.69 13.46 -15.95
C ASP A 58 2.49 14.93 -16.32
N VAL A 59 1.45 15.56 -15.75
CA VAL A 59 1.08 16.95 -16.02
C VAL A 59 2.22 17.93 -15.68
N THR A 60 3.15 17.55 -14.79
CA THR A 60 4.32 18.38 -14.45
C THR A 60 5.50 18.23 -15.41
N ASP A 61 5.40 17.35 -16.41
CA ASP A 61 6.47 16.99 -17.36
C ASP A 61 7.74 16.42 -16.68
N ARG A 62 7.61 15.89 -15.47
CA ARG A 62 8.72 15.34 -14.67
C ARG A 62 8.77 13.82 -14.65
N ALA A 63 7.74 13.16 -15.15
CA ALA A 63 7.66 11.72 -15.26
C ALA A 63 6.95 11.30 -16.55
N GLY A 64 7.37 10.18 -17.11
CA GLY A 64 6.85 9.60 -18.33
C GLY A 64 6.83 8.08 -18.23
N ILE A 65 5.77 7.48 -18.74
CA ILE A 65 5.66 6.03 -18.91
C ILE A 65 5.56 5.78 -20.41
N LEU A 66 6.38 4.88 -20.91
CA LEU A 66 6.35 4.45 -22.30
C LEU A 66 6.20 2.94 -22.35
N VAL A 67 5.23 2.48 -23.12
CA VAL A 67 5.01 1.06 -23.38
C VAL A 67 5.05 0.83 -24.88
N HIS A 68 5.85 -0.14 -25.29
CA HIS A 68 5.97 -0.52 -26.69
C HIS A 68 6.09 -2.03 -26.80
N ALA A 69 5.38 -2.63 -27.76
CA ALA A 69 5.55 -4.04 -28.08
C ALA A 69 6.00 -4.22 -29.52
N GLU A 70 6.93 -5.15 -29.75
CA GLU A 70 7.36 -5.54 -31.08
C GLU A 70 7.21 -7.05 -31.26
N CYS A 71 6.28 -7.45 -32.13
CA CYS A 71 5.94 -8.85 -32.39
C CYS A 71 6.69 -9.37 -33.62
N ASP A 72 7.96 -9.72 -33.43
CA ASP A 72 8.82 -10.34 -34.45
C ASP A 72 9.49 -11.59 -33.83
N ALA A 73 9.15 -12.77 -34.38
CA ALA A 73 9.63 -14.06 -33.88
C ALA A 73 11.16 -14.20 -33.90
N ARG A 74 11.86 -13.50 -34.81
CA ARG A 74 13.34 -13.48 -34.85
C ARG A 74 13.95 -12.58 -33.78
N ARG A 75 13.17 -11.64 -33.21
CA ARG A 75 13.62 -10.75 -32.12
C ARG A 75 13.26 -11.32 -30.75
N ALA A 76 12.08 -11.91 -30.61
CA ALA A 76 11.63 -12.52 -29.36
C ALA A 76 12.52 -13.68 -28.87
N SER A 77 13.32 -14.25 -29.78
CA SER A 77 14.31 -15.31 -29.52
C SER A 77 15.72 -14.79 -29.15
N ARG A 78 15.97 -13.48 -29.16
CA ARG A 78 17.27 -12.92 -28.77
C ARG A 78 17.46 -12.93 -27.25
N PRO A 79 18.71 -13.07 -26.74
CA PRO A 79 18.99 -12.91 -25.32
C PRO A 79 18.54 -11.53 -24.83
N LEU A 80 17.87 -11.46 -23.68
CA LEU A 80 17.28 -10.22 -23.16
C LEU A 80 18.28 -9.05 -23.07
N ALA A 81 19.56 -9.34 -22.80
CA ALA A 81 20.63 -8.34 -22.75
C ALA A 81 20.87 -7.57 -24.08
N PHE A 82 20.45 -8.12 -25.23
CA PHE A 82 20.57 -7.48 -26.54
C PHE A 82 19.37 -6.61 -26.91
N LEU A 83 18.19 -6.93 -26.39
CA LEU A 83 16.96 -6.17 -26.66
C LEU A 83 17.00 -4.78 -25.98
N GLU A 84 17.68 -4.70 -24.84
CA GLU A 84 17.83 -3.50 -24.01
C GLU A 84 18.61 -2.34 -24.68
N ARG A 85 19.54 -2.61 -25.60
CA ARG A 85 20.43 -1.57 -26.15
C ARG A 85 19.72 -0.57 -27.06
N ARG A 86 18.57 -0.92 -27.63
CA ARG A 86 17.86 -0.10 -28.64
C ARG A 86 17.09 1.07 -28.01
N LEU A 87 16.60 0.91 -26.79
CA LEU A 87 15.75 1.88 -26.07
C LEU A 87 16.51 3.15 -25.63
N LEU A 88 17.84 3.15 -25.75
CA LEU A 88 18.67 4.18 -25.14
C LEU A 88 19.17 5.25 -26.12
N HIS A 89 18.92 5.14 -27.43
CA HIS A 89 19.58 5.95 -28.48
C HIS A 89 19.51 7.48 -28.32
N GLY A 90 18.57 8.04 -27.55
CA GLY A 90 18.48 9.50 -27.27
C GLY A 90 19.04 9.96 -25.92
N LEU A 91 19.54 9.05 -25.08
CA LEU A 91 20.00 9.34 -23.72
C LEU A 91 21.51 9.58 -23.69
N THR A 92 21.96 10.59 -22.93
CA THR A 92 23.40 10.90 -22.73
C THR A 92 23.80 10.65 -21.28
N ARG A 93 25.11 10.49 -21.01
CA ARG A 93 25.66 10.21 -19.66
C ARG A 93 24.93 9.08 -18.91
N ARG A 94 24.87 7.90 -19.54
CA ARG A 94 24.17 6.74 -19.00
C ARG A 94 25.04 6.04 -17.96
N THR A 95 24.52 5.87 -16.76
CA THR A 95 25.13 5.05 -15.72
C THR A 95 24.11 4.00 -15.28
N THR A 96 24.41 2.73 -15.55
CA THR A 96 23.58 1.62 -15.05
C THR A 96 23.75 1.54 -13.54
N VAL A 97 22.67 1.76 -12.80
CA VAL A 97 22.66 1.70 -11.34
C VAL A 97 22.41 0.26 -10.88
N GLU A 98 21.49 -0.43 -11.55
CA GLU A 98 21.12 -1.80 -11.22
C GLU A 98 20.73 -2.56 -12.49
N ARG A 99 21.09 -3.84 -12.58
CA ARG A 99 20.71 -4.74 -13.67
C ARG A 99 20.46 -6.13 -13.10
N GLY A 100 19.33 -6.73 -13.46
CA GLY A 100 18.92 -8.04 -12.97
C GLY A 100 17.83 -8.68 -13.81
N GLU A 101 17.39 -9.86 -13.38
CA GLU A 101 16.21 -10.51 -13.91
C GLU A 101 15.06 -10.34 -12.90
N ALA A 102 13.88 -9.99 -13.41
CA ALA A 102 12.63 -9.89 -12.66
C ALA A 102 11.60 -10.86 -13.25
N THR A 103 10.49 -11.04 -12.53
CA THR A 103 9.31 -11.75 -13.06
C THR A 103 8.15 -10.78 -13.11
N VAL A 104 7.52 -10.65 -14.28
CA VAL A 104 6.36 -9.78 -14.51
C VAL A 104 5.27 -10.66 -15.07
N ASP A 105 4.16 -10.79 -14.33
CA ASP A 105 3.01 -11.63 -14.70
C ASP A 105 3.37 -13.08 -15.06
N GLY A 106 4.31 -13.69 -14.32
CA GLY A 106 4.79 -15.05 -14.55
C GLY A 106 5.81 -15.20 -15.69
N HIS A 107 6.10 -14.15 -16.45
CA HIS A 107 7.11 -14.14 -17.51
C HIS A 107 8.47 -13.61 -17.01
N ARG A 108 9.56 -14.13 -17.58
CA ARG A 108 10.91 -13.63 -17.29
C ARG A 108 11.10 -12.26 -17.95
N ALA A 109 11.55 -11.30 -17.15
CA ALA A 109 11.80 -9.94 -17.56
C ALA A 109 13.25 -9.56 -17.27
N ALA A 110 13.90 -8.85 -18.18
CA ALA A 110 15.15 -8.15 -17.86
C ALA A 110 14.79 -6.80 -17.23
N HIS A 111 15.35 -6.54 -16.06
CA HIS A 111 15.12 -5.33 -15.29
C HIS A 111 16.42 -4.53 -15.21
N THR A 112 16.33 -3.26 -15.60
CA THR A 112 17.45 -2.34 -15.51
C THR A 112 16.99 -1.02 -14.95
N VAL A 113 17.76 -0.50 -14.00
CA VAL A 113 17.65 0.88 -13.52
C VAL A 113 18.87 1.63 -13.99
N LEU A 114 18.65 2.70 -14.74
CA LEU A 114 19.68 3.53 -15.32
C LEU A 114 19.43 5.01 -15.01
N GLU A 115 20.49 5.72 -14.67
CA GLU A 115 20.47 7.17 -14.58
C GLU A 115 21.01 7.72 -15.90
N ALA A 116 20.29 8.68 -16.46
CA ALA A 116 20.61 9.27 -17.75
C ALA A 116 20.25 10.76 -17.77
N ALA A 117 20.89 11.51 -18.66
CA ALA A 117 20.48 12.87 -19.00
C ALA A 117 19.73 12.88 -20.33
N ASN A 118 18.62 13.60 -20.39
CA ASN A 118 17.92 13.84 -21.65
C ASN A 118 18.86 14.59 -22.61
N GLY A 119 19.11 14.02 -23.80
CA GLY A 119 20.02 14.63 -24.77
C GLY A 119 19.56 15.98 -25.33
N ARG A 120 18.27 16.32 -25.24
CA ARG A 120 17.71 17.59 -25.73
C ARG A 120 17.64 18.68 -24.65
N THR A 121 17.26 18.31 -23.42
CA THR A 121 17.03 19.28 -22.33
C THR A 121 18.13 19.28 -21.26
N GLY A 122 19.00 18.26 -21.23
CA GLY A 122 20.04 18.11 -20.22
C GLY A 122 19.52 17.73 -18.82
N SER A 123 18.21 17.56 -18.63
CA SER A 123 17.63 17.17 -17.35
C SER A 123 18.05 15.75 -16.96
N ARG A 124 18.43 15.57 -15.69
CA ARG A 124 18.73 14.25 -15.12
C ARG A 124 17.43 13.50 -14.93
N MET A 125 17.41 12.25 -15.36
CA MET A 125 16.28 11.33 -15.23
C MET A 125 16.78 9.99 -14.74
N LYS A 126 16.00 9.35 -13.87
CA LYS A 126 16.15 7.96 -13.51
C LYS A 126 15.12 7.16 -14.27
N ILE A 127 15.59 6.12 -14.94
CA ILE A 127 14.80 5.34 -15.87
C ILE A 127 14.85 3.90 -15.40
N GLU A 128 13.68 3.32 -15.20
CA GLU A 128 13.49 1.91 -14.91
C GLU A 128 12.87 1.25 -16.12
N THR A 129 13.51 0.21 -16.61
CA THR A 129 13.08 -0.52 -17.81
C THR A 129 12.83 -1.98 -17.47
N PHE A 130 11.69 -2.49 -17.91
CA PHE A 130 11.36 -3.91 -17.91
C PHE A 130 11.20 -4.36 -19.36
N VAL A 131 12.00 -5.34 -19.77
CA VAL A 131 11.88 -5.99 -21.08
C VAL A 131 11.34 -7.39 -20.84
N VAL A 132 10.11 -7.63 -21.27
CA VAL A 132 9.41 -8.92 -21.12
C VAL A 132 9.34 -9.60 -22.48
N THR A 133 9.51 -10.92 -22.53
CA THR A 133 9.28 -11.72 -23.75
C THR A 133 8.36 -12.88 -23.45
N ASP A 134 7.40 -13.12 -24.35
CA ASP A 134 6.53 -14.31 -24.36
C ASP A 134 6.97 -15.33 -25.43
N GLY A 135 8.10 -15.07 -26.11
CA GLY A 135 8.61 -15.88 -27.22
C GLY A 135 8.05 -15.51 -28.61
N ARG A 136 7.00 -14.68 -28.69
CA ARG A 136 6.44 -14.14 -29.93
C ARG A 136 6.62 -12.62 -30.06
N CYS A 137 6.47 -11.91 -28.94
CA CYS A 137 6.60 -10.47 -28.85
C CYS A 137 7.57 -10.10 -27.73
N VAL A 138 8.25 -8.96 -27.92
CA VAL A 138 9.04 -8.29 -26.88
C VAL A 138 8.25 -7.07 -26.44
N TYR A 139 8.03 -6.95 -25.14
CA TYR A 139 7.33 -5.84 -24.51
C TYR A 139 8.34 -5.02 -23.72
N ASP A 140 8.50 -3.76 -24.12
CA ASP A 140 9.35 -2.79 -23.46
C ASP A 140 8.46 -1.86 -22.62
N LEU A 141 8.62 -1.91 -21.31
CA LEU A 141 8.02 -0.98 -20.35
C LEU A 141 9.12 -0.08 -19.80
N ILE A 142 8.97 1.22 -19.96
CA ILE A 142 9.91 2.22 -19.51
C ILE A 142 9.17 3.20 -18.61
N TYR A 143 9.67 3.37 -17.40
CA TYR A 143 9.28 4.46 -16.52
C TYR A 143 10.47 5.40 -16.33
N ALA A 144 10.33 6.64 -16.77
CA ALA A 144 11.35 7.68 -16.63
C ALA A 144 10.79 8.78 -15.73
N ALA A 145 11.51 9.13 -14.67
CA ALA A 145 11.12 10.23 -13.80
C ALA A 145 12.34 11.03 -13.33
N ASP A 146 12.10 12.24 -12.83
CA ASP A 146 13.08 12.97 -12.03
C ASP A 146 13.60 12.03 -10.91
N PRO A 147 14.93 11.92 -10.69
CA PRO A 147 15.50 11.08 -9.64
C PRO A 147 14.85 11.25 -8.26
N ALA A 148 14.36 12.46 -7.94
CA ALA A 148 13.68 12.72 -6.68
C ALA A 148 12.27 12.10 -6.60
N ALA A 149 11.50 12.14 -7.70
CA ALA A 149 10.15 11.58 -7.75
C ALA A 149 10.18 10.04 -7.82
N PHE A 150 11.14 9.48 -8.55
CA PHE A 150 11.36 8.04 -8.61
C PHE A 150 11.70 7.47 -7.23
N ALA A 151 12.67 8.07 -6.54
CA ALA A 151 13.04 7.64 -5.19
C ALA A 151 11.86 7.74 -4.21
N TYR A 152 11.04 8.79 -4.32
CA TYR A 152 9.90 9.00 -3.45
C TYR A 152 8.85 7.88 -3.52
N LEU A 153 8.42 7.49 -4.72
CA LEU A 153 7.47 6.38 -4.89
C LEU A 153 8.05 5.06 -4.40
N GLN A 154 9.34 4.83 -4.66
CA GLN A 154 10.00 3.62 -4.16
C GLN A 154 9.99 3.55 -2.64
N HIS A 155 10.22 4.67 -1.96
CA HIS A 155 10.11 4.75 -0.51
C HIS A 155 8.69 4.49 -0.01
N VAL A 156 7.66 5.05 -0.65
CA VAL A 156 6.25 4.80 -0.25
C VAL A 156 5.90 3.32 -0.36
N VAL A 157 6.23 2.66 -1.47
CA VAL A 157 5.93 1.24 -1.68
C VAL A 157 6.66 0.37 -0.65
N HIS A 158 7.93 0.71 -0.37
CA HIS A 158 8.69 0.01 0.66
C HIS A 158 8.05 0.12 2.04
N GLU A 159 7.58 1.31 2.41
CA GLU A 159 6.87 1.54 3.67
C GLU A 159 5.54 0.78 3.72
N ILE A 160 4.79 0.69 2.61
CA ILE A 160 3.57 -0.12 2.54
C ILE A 160 3.87 -1.59 2.83
N GLU A 161 4.91 -2.15 2.22
CA GLU A 161 5.31 -3.54 2.45
C GLU A 161 5.72 -3.76 3.91
N VAL A 162 6.58 -2.89 4.44
CA VAL A 162 7.11 -3.02 5.81
C VAL A 162 6.02 -2.84 6.86
N MET A 163 5.16 -1.83 6.72
CA MET A 163 4.07 -1.56 7.66
C MET A 163 2.95 -2.62 7.54
N GLY A 164 2.55 -2.97 6.32
CA GLY A 164 1.42 -3.86 6.06
C GLY A 164 1.77 -5.32 6.27
N VAL A 165 2.68 -5.87 5.44
CA VAL A 165 2.96 -7.31 5.40
C VAL A 165 3.51 -7.81 6.73
N ARG A 166 4.40 -7.05 7.37
CA ARG A 166 4.98 -7.45 8.66
C ARG A 166 3.99 -7.36 9.82
N SER A 167 2.90 -6.61 9.67
CA SER A 167 1.90 -6.42 10.74
C SER A 167 0.66 -7.30 10.54
N LEU A 168 0.47 -7.87 9.35
CA LEU A 168 -0.67 -8.70 9.00
C LEU A 168 -0.91 -9.83 10.00
N GLY A 169 0.15 -10.56 10.40
CA GLY A 169 0.01 -11.69 11.33
C GLY A 169 -0.54 -11.27 12.70
N VAL A 170 -0.09 -10.14 13.25
CA VAL A 170 -0.57 -9.63 14.54
C VAL A 170 -2.02 -9.14 14.42
N ALA A 171 -2.35 -8.46 13.33
CA ALA A 171 -3.70 -7.95 13.07
C ALA A 171 -4.71 -9.10 12.99
N LEU A 172 -4.43 -10.11 12.16
CA LEU A 172 -5.34 -11.23 11.92
C LEU A 172 -5.55 -12.08 13.18
N VAL A 173 -4.48 -12.41 13.90
CA VAL A 173 -4.59 -13.20 15.14
C VAL A 173 -5.44 -12.44 16.16
N ALA A 174 -5.16 -11.16 16.39
CA ALA A 174 -5.95 -10.36 17.31
C ALA A 174 -7.42 -10.29 16.89
N ALA A 175 -7.68 -10.04 15.61
CA ALA A 175 -9.04 -9.93 15.09
C ALA A 175 -9.86 -11.22 15.25
N VAL A 176 -9.29 -12.39 14.90
CA VAL A 176 -9.96 -13.70 15.09
C VAL A 176 -10.38 -13.88 16.54
N PHE A 177 -9.43 -13.78 17.46
CA PHE A 177 -9.68 -14.10 18.86
C PHE A 177 -10.59 -13.07 19.53
N THR A 178 -10.45 -11.79 19.21
CA THR A 178 -11.39 -10.77 19.71
C THR A 178 -12.80 -11.00 19.17
N GLY A 179 -12.95 -11.34 17.88
CA GLY A 179 -14.24 -11.68 17.30
C GLY A 179 -14.90 -12.89 17.97
N MET A 180 -14.12 -13.95 18.21
CA MET A 180 -14.58 -15.15 18.93
C MET A 180 -15.05 -14.80 20.35
N VAL A 181 -14.24 -14.10 21.12
CA VAL A 181 -14.56 -13.72 22.50
C VAL A 181 -15.81 -12.83 22.53
N PHE A 182 -15.91 -11.86 21.62
CA PHE A 182 -17.04 -10.95 21.58
C PHE A 182 -18.36 -11.64 21.20
N ALA A 183 -18.34 -12.53 20.21
CA ALA A 183 -19.51 -13.32 19.83
C ALA A 183 -19.98 -14.23 20.97
N LEU A 184 -19.06 -14.92 21.65
CA LEU A 184 -19.39 -15.79 22.78
C LEU A 184 -20.01 -15.02 23.94
N GLN A 185 -19.44 -13.85 24.29
CA GLN A 185 -20.02 -12.99 25.32
C GLN A 185 -21.38 -12.42 24.90
N SER A 186 -21.53 -12.03 23.64
CA SER A 186 -22.81 -11.55 23.12
C SER A 186 -23.88 -12.64 23.18
N ALA A 187 -23.54 -13.90 22.90
CA ALA A 187 -24.46 -15.04 23.01
C ALA A 187 -24.96 -15.27 24.43
N ILE A 188 -24.08 -15.19 25.43
CA ILE A 188 -24.48 -15.30 26.85
C ILE A 188 -25.45 -14.19 27.23
N ASN A 189 -25.22 -12.97 26.74
CA ASN A 189 -26.08 -11.84 27.04
C ASN A 189 -27.44 -11.94 26.32
N MET A 190 -27.45 -12.32 25.04
CA MET A 190 -28.69 -12.38 24.25
C MET A 190 -29.58 -13.58 24.61
N ALA A 191 -28.99 -14.67 25.09
CA ALA A 191 -29.72 -15.83 25.62
C ALA A 191 -30.73 -15.42 26.71
N ARG A 192 -30.36 -14.43 27.54
CA ARG A 192 -31.20 -13.93 28.64
C ARG A 192 -32.47 -13.24 28.17
N PHE A 193 -32.47 -12.74 26.94
CA PHE A 193 -33.61 -12.05 26.32
C PHE A 193 -34.30 -12.92 25.25
N GLY A 194 -33.90 -14.19 25.10
CA GLY A 194 -34.39 -15.07 24.03
C GLY A 194 -33.99 -14.61 22.61
N ALA A 195 -32.97 -13.78 22.49
CA ALA A 195 -32.59 -13.07 21.27
C ALA A 195 -31.31 -13.63 20.62
N GLU A 196 -31.03 -14.93 20.76
CA GLU A 196 -29.77 -15.54 20.31
C GLU A 196 -29.52 -15.41 18.79
N ALA A 197 -30.58 -15.27 17.98
CA ALA A 197 -30.47 -15.00 16.55
C ALA A 197 -29.75 -13.67 16.22
N TYR A 198 -29.75 -12.70 17.15
CA TYR A 198 -29.14 -11.37 16.96
C TYR A 198 -27.66 -11.30 17.35
N VAL A 199 -27.07 -12.41 17.81
CA VAL A 199 -25.65 -12.44 18.18
C VAL A 199 -24.75 -12.06 17.00
N GLY A 200 -25.06 -12.58 15.81
CA GLY A 200 -24.32 -12.25 14.58
C GLY A 200 -24.31 -10.76 14.27
N PRO A 201 -25.48 -10.12 14.05
CA PRO A 201 -25.59 -8.68 13.86
C PRO A 201 -24.87 -7.84 14.93
N VAL A 202 -25.09 -8.15 16.21
CA VAL A 202 -24.49 -7.38 17.32
C VAL A 202 -22.97 -7.50 17.29
N SER A 203 -22.45 -8.71 17.09
CA SER A 203 -21.01 -8.94 17.00
C SER A 203 -20.38 -8.25 15.79
N ALA A 204 -20.99 -8.36 14.61
CA ALA A 204 -20.47 -7.74 13.41
C ALA A 204 -20.51 -6.21 13.47
N LEU A 205 -21.61 -5.62 13.96
CA LEU A 205 -21.70 -4.16 14.10
C LEU A 205 -20.68 -3.61 15.09
N ALA A 206 -20.43 -4.31 16.20
CA ALA A 206 -19.40 -3.90 17.17
C ALA A 206 -17.98 -4.00 16.57
N ILE A 207 -17.70 -5.04 15.80
CA ILE A 207 -16.41 -5.21 15.13
C ILE A 207 -16.20 -4.13 14.07
N LEU A 208 -17.13 -4.00 13.13
CA LEU A 208 -17.03 -3.10 11.98
C LEU A 208 -16.94 -1.62 12.38
N ARG A 209 -17.65 -1.21 13.44
CA ARG A 209 -17.73 0.22 13.82
C ARG A 209 -16.63 0.65 14.79
N GLU A 210 -16.22 -0.26 15.67
CA GLU A 210 -15.40 0.07 16.83
C GLU A 210 -14.19 -0.86 16.95
N LEU A 211 -14.42 -2.14 17.26
CA LEU A 211 -13.32 -3.02 17.70
C LEU A 211 -12.28 -3.24 16.62
N GLY A 212 -12.67 -3.49 15.38
CA GLY A 212 -11.73 -3.76 14.29
C GLY A 212 -10.79 -2.58 13.99
N PRO A 213 -11.32 -1.37 13.71
CA PRO A 213 -10.51 -0.18 13.50
C PRO A 213 -9.63 0.16 14.72
N VAL A 214 -10.18 0.16 15.93
CA VAL A 214 -9.47 0.59 17.15
C VAL A 214 -8.40 -0.42 17.56
N LEU A 215 -8.70 -1.72 17.55
CA LEU A 215 -7.71 -2.75 17.92
C LEU A 215 -6.58 -2.84 16.90
N THR A 216 -6.92 -2.73 15.61
CA THR A 216 -5.89 -2.65 14.56
C THR A 216 -5.01 -1.42 14.80
N ALA A 217 -5.61 -0.26 15.05
CA ALA A 217 -4.87 0.97 15.32
C ALA A 217 -3.94 0.88 16.56
N ILE A 218 -4.39 0.28 17.66
CA ILE A 218 -3.57 0.17 18.88
C ILE A 218 -2.47 -0.90 18.71
N LEU A 219 -2.83 -2.11 18.29
CA LEU A 219 -1.89 -3.24 18.24
C LEU A 219 -0.89 -3.10 17.10
N VAL A 220 -1.38 -2.86 15.89
CA VAL A 220 -0.52 -2.65 14.72
C VAL A 220 0.14 -1.29 14.80
N GLY A 221 -0.59 -0.25 15.20
CA GLY A 221 -0.02 1.09 15.30
C GLY A 221 1.06 1.22 16.36
N GLY A 222 0.94 0.54 17.51
CA GLY A 222 2.03 0.48 18.48
C GLY A 222 3.31 -0.10 17.86
N LYS A 223 3.21 -1.24 17.17
CA LYS A 223 4.34 -1.87 16.46
C LYS A 223 4.92 -0.95 15.38
N VAL A 224 4.07 -0.40 14.51
CA VAL A 224 4.48 0.44 13.38
C VAL A 224 5.11 1.73 13.89
N ALA A 225 4.46 2.46 14.80
CA ALA A 225 4.98 3.71 15.33
C ALA A 225 6.29 3.52 16.11
N SER A 226 6.42 2.47 16.93
CA SER A 226 7.69 2.17 17.59
C SER A 226 8.81 1.88 16.59
N GLY A 227 8.51 1.17 15.48
CA GLY A 227 9.46 0.97 14.39
C GLY A 227 9.90 2.28 13.74
N ILE A 228 8.95 3.18 13.44
CA ILE A 228 9.21 4.51 12.89
C ILE A 228 10.06 5.35 13.86
N THR A 229 9.72 5.34 15.15
CA THR A 229 10.49 6.04 16.20
C THR A 229 11.92 5.50 16.27
N ALA A 230 12.09 4.17 16.24
CA ALA A 230 13.41 3.55 16.29
C ALA A 230 14.27 3.93 15.08
N GLU A 231 13.69 3.93 13.88
CA GLU A 231 14.39 4.27 12.64
C GLU A 231 14.79 5.76 12.60
N LEU A 232 13.83 6.66 12.81
CA LEU A 232 14.09 8.10 12.82
C LEU A 232 15.00 8.53 13.97
N GLY A 233 14.80 7.94 15.15
CA GLY A 233 15.64 8.20 16.31
C GLY A 233 17.06 7.70 16.12
N SER A 234 17.27 6.55 15.46
CA SER A 234 18.62 6.11 15.06
C SER A 234 19.28 7.08 14.08
N MET A 235 18.55 7.57 13.08
CA MET A 235 19.03 8.59 12.15
C MET A 235 19.34 9.92 12.87
N LYS A 236 18.59 10.26 13.93
CA LYS A 236 18.83 11.45 14.73
C LYS A 236 20.09 11.31 15.59
N VAL A 237 20.24 10.18 16.29
CA VAL A 237 21.41 9.88 17.14
C VAL A 237 22.70 9.78 16.32
N THR A 238 22.62 9.33 15.06
CA THR A 238 23.77 9.26 14.13
C THR A 238 23.97 10.52 13.30
N GLU A 239 23.30 11.62 13.65
CA GLU A 239 23.38 12.94 12.98
C GLU A 239 23.03 12.94 11.48
N GLN A 240 22.46 11.85 10.94
CA GLN A 240 22.07 11.76 9.53
C GLN A 240 21.00 12.80 9.17
N ILE A 241 20.09 13.11 10.10
CA ILE A 241 19.06 14.14 9.88
C ILE A 241 19.70 15.53 9.81
N ASP A 242 20.71 15.79 10.63
CA ASP A 242 21.39 17.09 10.65
C ASP A 242 22.29 17.23 9.40
N ALA A 243 22.91 16.14 8.93
CA ALA A 243 23.58 16.11 7.63
C ALA A 243 22.62 16.40 6.45
N LEU A 244 21.38 15.92 6.49
CA LEU A 244 20.38 16.27 5.47
C LEU A 244 20.04 17.76 5.50
N ARG A 245 19.98 18.38 6.69
CA ARG A 245 19.72 19.81 6.84
C ARG A 245 20.86 20.66 6.30
N THR A 246 22.13 20.30 6.56
CA THR A 246 23.29 21.03 6.04
C THR A 246 23.39 20.96 4.52
N LEU A 247 22.91 19.87 3.91
CA LEU A 247 22.81 19.70 2.46
C LEU A 247 21.59 20.39 1.83
N GLY A 248 20.80 21.14 2.61
CA GLY A 248 19.60 21.84 2.12
C GLY A 248 18.43 20.91 1.75
N VAL A 249 18.47 19.65 2.17
CA VAL A 249 17.41 18.67 1.88
C VAL A 249 16.28 18.81 2.90
N ASN A 250 15.05 18.96 2.40
CA ASN A 250 13.86 18.95 3.25
C ASN A 250 13.58 17.53 3.79
N TYR A 251 14.03 17.26 5.02
CA TYR A 251 13.88 15.96 5.67
C TYR A 251 12.41 15.57 5.93
N VAL A 252 11.50 16.54 6.11
CA VAL A 252 10.06 16.27 6.29
C VAL A 252 9.49 15.62 5.03
N LYS A 253 9.73 16.22 3.87
CA LYS A 253 9.28 15.67 2.58
C LYS A 253 9.90 14.31 2.27
N ARG A 254 11.16 14.10 2.68
CA ARG A 254 11.92 12.88 2.37
C ARG A 254 11.63 11.71 3.30
N LEU A 255 11.39 11.96 4.59
CA LEU A 255 11.28 10.91 5.60
C LEU A 255 9.84 10.76 6.15
N ILE A 256 9.11 11.85 6.35
CA ILE A 256 7.82 11.82 7.05
C ILE A 256 6.68 11.56 6.07
N VAL A 257 6.63 12.29 4.95
CA VAL A 257 5.52 12.21 4.00
C VAL A 257 5.34 10.81 3.40
N PRO A 258 6.39 10.07 3.00
CA PRO A 258 6.21 8.71 2.47
C PRO A 258 5.57 7.76 3.47
N ARG A 259 5.98 7.83 4.74
CA ARG A 259 5.41 7.03 5.83
C ARG A 259 3.96 7.37 6.09
N LEU A 260 3.63 8.66 6.07
CA LEU A 260 2.25 9.11 6.26
C LEU A 260 1.34 8.60 5.14
N LEU A 261 1.77 8.71 3.88
CA LEU A 261 1.02 8.16 2.75
C LEU A 261 0.86 6.63 2.84
N ALA A 262 1.94 5.93 3.20
CA ALA A 262 1.88 4.49 3.39
C ALA A 262 0.88 4.09 4.47
N ALA A 263 0.90 4.75 5.64
CA ALA A 263 -0.02 4.43 6.73
C ALA A 263 -1.49 4.74 6.41
N VAL A 264 -1.75 5.85 5.71
CA VAL A 264 -3.12 6.21 5.25
C VAL A 264 -3.72 5.13 4.35
N VAL A 265 -2.89 4.36 3.63
CA VAL A 265 -3.36 3.23 2.80
C VAL A 265 -3.37 1.91 3.58
N VAL A 266 -2.33 1.64 4.37
CA VAL A 266 -2.14 0.36 5.06
C VAL A 266 -3.16 0.14 6.17
N PHE A 267 -3.45 1.15 7.00
CA PHE A 267 -4.36 0.99 8.14
C PHE A 267 -5.78 0.61 7.70
N PRO A 268 -6.40 1.29 6.71
CA PRO A 268 -7.68 0.85 6.17
C PRO A 268 -7.67 -0.55 5.61
N LEU A 269 -6.65 -0.92 4.84
CA LEU A 269 -6.57 -2.26 4.28
C LEU A 269 -6.48 -3.33 5.39
N LEU A 270 -5.68 -3.10 6.42
CA LEU A 270 -5.57 -4.00 7.57
C LEU A 270 -6.88 -4.05 8.37
N THR A 271 -7.57 -2.92 8.55
CA THR A 271 -8.86 -2.87 9.23
C THR A 271 -9.91 -3.71 8.50
N VAL A 272 -10.01 -3.60 7.18
CA VAL A 272 -10.95 -4.41 6.38
C VAL A 272 -10.68 -5.91 6.53
N LEU A 273 -9.41 -6.31 6.53
CA LEU A 273 -9.01 -7.70 6.74
C LEU A 273 -9.32 -8.17 8.17
N SER A 274 -9.02 -7.34 9.17
CA SER A 274 -9.35 -7.60 10.57
C SER A 274 -10.86 -7.76 10.76
N ASP A 275 -11.67 -6.90 10.16
CA ASP A 275 -13.13 -6.96 10.26
C ASP A 275 -13.69 -8.25 9.68
N ALA A 276 -13.29 -8.59 8.46
CA ALA A 276 -13.72 -9.81 7.79
C ALA A 276 -13.38 -11.05 8.62
N VAL A 277 -12.13 -11.13 9.08
CA VAL A 277 -11.65 -12.28 9.84
C VAL A 277 -12.21 -12.33 11.26
N GLY A 278 -12.47 -11.17 11.89
CA GLY A 278 -13.12 -11.10 13.19
C GLY A 278 -14.58 -11.59 13.15
N VAL A 279 -15.36 -11.18 12.14
CA VAL A 279 -16.73 -11.67 11.94
C VAL A 279 -16.74 -13.18 11.65
N LEU A 280 -15.82 -13.66 10.82
CA LEU A 280 -15.66 -15.10 10.57
C LEU A 280 -15.30 -15.87 11.85
N GLY A 281 -14.42 -15.33 12.69
CA GLY A 281 -14.10 -15.90 13.99
C GLY A 281 -15.33 -16.03 14.90
N GLY A 282 -16.17 -14.99 14.92
CA GLY A 282 -17.47 -15.01 15.62
C GLY A 282 -18.42 -16.08 15.10
N MET A 283 -18.51 -16.26 13.78
CA MET A 283 -19.33 -17.30 13.16
C MET A 283 -18.86 -18.71 13.55
N ILE A 284 -17.54 -18.95 13.52
CA ILE A 284 -16.95 -20.26 13.84
C ILE A 284 -17.24 -20.64 15.30
N ILE A 285 -17.00 -19.74 16.25
CA ILE A 285 -17.21 -20.06 17.67
C ILE A 285 -18.70 -20.29 18.00
N MET A 286 -19.60 -19.55 17.35
CA MET A 286 -21.04 -19.72 17.54
C MET A 286 -21.54 -21.07 17.04
N ASN A 287 -20.97 -21.58 15.94
CA ASN A 287 -21.27 -22.92 15.49
C ASN A 287 -20.73 -23.99 16.45
N LEU A 288 -19.49 -23.85 16.91
CA LEU A 288 -18.83 -24.85 17.76
C LEU A 288 -19.44 -24.95 19.16
N GLU A 289 -19.68 -23.81 19.82
CA GLU A 289 -20.09 -23.78 21.23
C GLU A 289 -21.61 -23.75 21.42
N ARG A 290 -22.35 -23.16 20.47
CA ARG A 290 -23.80 -22.96 20.58
C ARG A 290 -24.61 -23.73 19.54
N GLY A 291 -23.94 -24.48 18.65
CA GLY A 291 -24.62 -25.23 17.59
C GLY A 291 -25.39 -24.34 16.61
N ALA A 292 -25.03 -23.06 16.51
CA ALA A 292 -25.70 -22.14 15.60
C ALA A 292 -25.36 -22.50 14.15
N ASP A 293 -26.37 -22.53 13.29
CA ASP A 293 -26.19 -22.74 11.85
C ASP A 293 -25.43 -21.56 11.22
N MET A 294 -24.33 -21.84 10.53
CA MET A 294 -23.49 -20.80 9.91
C MET A 294 -24.24 -20.03 8.82
N TYR A 295 -25.13 -20.70 8.07
CA TYR A 295 -25.91 -20.05 7.02
C TYR A 295 -26.88 -19.03 7.60
N THR A 296 -27.58 -19.41 8.67
CA THR A 296 -28.47 -18.51 9.40
C THR A 296 -27.71 -17.34 10.02
N TYR A 297 -26.56 -17.59 10.66
CA TYR A 297 -25.71 -16.53 11.21
C TYR A 297 -25.30 -15.51 10.14
N TRP A 298 -24.83 -15.98 8.99
CA TRP A 298 -24.39 -15.12 7.89
C TRP A 298 -25.55 -14.30 7.29
N ASN A 299 -26.69 -14.95 7.05
CA ASN A 299 -27.85 -14.30 6.43
C ASN A 299 -28.44 -13.21 7.33
N VAL A 300 -28.63 -13.52 8.63
CA VAL A 300 -29.14 -12.54 9.60
C VAL A 300 -28.14 -11.39 9.79
N THR A 301 -26.84 -11.69 9.86
CA THR A 301 -25.79 -10.65 9.98
C THR A 301 -25.80 -9.71 8.77
N THR A 302 -25.80 -10.26 7.55
CA THR A 302 -25.77 -9.46 6.31
C THR A 302 -27.05 -8.64 6.13
N TYR A 303 -28.19 -9.11 6.64
CA TYR A 303 -29.44 -8.37 6.60
C TYR A 303 -29.40 -7.09 7.46
N TRP A 304 -28.76 -7.14 8.64
CA TRP A 304 -28.72 -6.01 9.58
C TRP A 304 -27.53 -5.07 9.38
N VAL A 305 -26.41 -5.57 8.87
CA VAL A 305 -25.21 -4.76 8.61
C VAL A 305 -25.41 -3.96 7.33
N VAL A 306 -25.38 -2.63 7.43
CA VAL A 306 -25.51 -1.72 6.30
C VAL A 306 -24.10 -1.31 5.84
N PRO A 307 -23.86 -1.07 4.53
CA PRO A 307 -22.55 -0.58 4.05
C PRO A 307 -22.03 0.64 4.81
N ARG A 308 -22.93 1.49 5.30
CA ARG A 308 -22.63 2.66 6.13
C ARG A 308 -21.85 2.31 7.40
N ASP A 309 -22.16 1.18 8.04
CA ASP A 309 -21.51 0.73 9.27
C ASP A 309 -20.05 0.35 9.01
N PHE A 310 -19.80 -0.31 7.87
CA PHE A 310 -18.44 -0.61 7.39
C PHE A 310 -17.66 0.65 7.01
N LEU A 311 -18.28 1.58 6.26
CA LEU A 311 -17.63 2.83 5.88
C LEU A 311 -17.26 3.70 7.09
N MET A 312 -18.01 3.65 8.19
CA MET A 312 -17.64 4.35 9.44
C MET A 312 -16.32 3.82 10.00
N GLY A 313 -16.17 2.50 10.13
CA GLY A 313 -14.96 1.89 10.67
C GLY A 313 -13.74 2.12 9.79
N VAL A 314 -13.90 1.89 8.49
CA VAL A 314 -12.84 2.17 7.50
C VAL A 314 -12.50 3.65 7.49
N GLY A 315 -13.49 4.55 7.59
CA GLY A 315 -13.30 5.99 7.72
C GLY A 315 -12.38 6.36 8.89
N LYS A 316 -12.62 5.81 10.09
CA LYS A 316 -11.76 6.02 11.27
C LYS A 316 -10.33 5.54 11.06
N SER A 317 -10.14 4.40 10.40
CA SER A 317 -8.82 3.81 10.19
C SER A 317 -7.85 4.71 9.40
N PHE A 318 -8.37 5.55 8.48
CA PHE A 318 -7.56 6.57 7.79
C PHE A 318 -6.96 7.59 8.77
N PHE A 319 -7.77 8.08 9.72
CA PHE A 319 -7.33 9.02 10.75
C PHE A 319 -6.34 8.36 11.72
N PHE A 320 -6.62 7.11 12.11
CA PHE A 320 -5.73 6.37 13.00
C PHE A 320 -4.35 6.13 12.36
N GLY A 321 -4.28 5.74 11.08
CA GLY A 321 -3.00 5.62 10.37
C GLY A 321 -2.20 6.93 10.36
N GLY A 322 -2.88 8.06 10.20
CA GLY A 322 -2.28 9.39 10.31
C GLY A 322 -1.73 9.67 11.71
N ILE A 323 -2.54 9.49 12.75
CA ILE A 323 -2.18 9.72 14.16
C ILE A 323 -0.96 8.87 14.56
N VAL A 324 -1.02 7.56 14.28
CA VAL A 324 0.05 6.60 14.57
C VAL A 324 1.38 7.07 13.97
N THR A 325 1.35 7.45 12.70
CA THR A 325 2.56 7.85 11.97
C THR A 325 3.11 9.17 12.43
N LEU A 326 2.24 10.16 12.70
CA LEU A 326 2.66 11.47 13.20
C LEU A 326 3.29 11.36 14.58
N ILE A 327 2.70 10.57 15.49
CA ILE A 327 3.26 10.34 16.83
C ILE A 327 4.62 9.63 16.73
N GLY A 328 4.72 8.58 15.92
CA GLY A 328 6.01 7.88 15.70
C GLY A 328 7.08 8.80 15.12
N CYS A 329 6.73 9.61 14.11
CA CYS A 329 7.65 10.59 13.55
C CYS A 329 8.08 11.66 14.56
N TYR A 330 7.13 12.18 15.33
CA TYR A 330 7.41 13.21 16.34
C TYR A 330 8.35 12.71 17.42
N ASN A 331 8.05 11.54 18.00
CA ASN A 331 8.90 10.96 19.04
C ASN A 331 10.27 10.56 18.51
N GLY A 332 10.36 10.04 17.28
CA GLY A 332 11.64 9.69 16.64
C GLY A 332 12.53 10.91 16.36
N LEU A 333 11.94 12.04 15.98
CA LEU A 333 12.67 13.29 15.74
C LEU A 333 13.08 14.02 17.03
N SER A 334 12.40 13.72 18.12
CA SER A 334 12.61 14.33 19.44
C SER A 334 13.50 13.46 20.35
N VAL A 335 14.19 12.45 19.81
CA VAL A 335 15.09 11.60 20.58
C VAL A 335 16.32 12.38 21.03
N GLU A 336 16.59 12.34 22.33
CA GLU A 336 17.76 12.94 22.99
C GLU A 336 18.40 11.93 23.94
N GLY A 337 19.69 12.07 24.24
CA GLY A 337 20.39 11.18 25.16
C GLY A 337 20.82 9.83 24.56
N GLY A 338 21.11 9.82 23.25
CA GLY A 338 21.72 8.67 22.56
C GLY A 338 20.82 7.43 22.47
N THR A 339 21.44 6.25 22.54
CA THR A 339 20.76 4.95 22.38
C THR A 339 19.79 4.62 23.52
N GLU A 340 20.07 5.08 24.74
CA GLU A 340 19.16 4.91 25.88
C GLU A 340 17.90 5.76 25.71
N GLY A 341 18.07 7.01 25.27
CA GLY A 341 16.98 7.89 24.89
C GLY A 341 16.07 7.31 23.80
N LEU A 342 16.67 6.64 22.82
CA LEU A 342 15.94 5.95 21.74
C LEU A 342 15.01 4.85 22.30
N GLY A 343 15.51 4.04 23.22
CA GLY A 343 14.70 3.00 23.88
C GLY A 343 13.51 3.60 24.62
N ARG A 344 13.74 4.65 25.43
CA ARG A 344 12.68 5.35 26.17
C ARG A 344 11.63 5.96 25.24
N ALA A 345 12.06 6.63 24.17
CA ALA A 345 11.17 7.23 23.19
C ALA A 345 10.32 6.17 22.46
N THR A 346 10.90 5.01 22.16
CA THR A 346 10.19 3.91 21.49
C THR A 346 9.06 3.35 22.35
N THR A 347 9.31 3.18 23.66
CA THR A 347 8.29 2.74 24.62
C THR A 347 7.22 3.81 24.85
N ALA A 348 7.62 5.07 25.02
CA ALA A 348 6.69 6.20 25.16
C ALA A 348 5.78 6.35 23.93
N THR A 349 6.29 6.01 22.74
CA THR A 349 5.50 6.04 21.50
C THR A 349 4.30 5.13 21.55
N VAL A 350 4.42 3.91 22.06
CA VAL A 350 3.28 2.98 22.16
C VAL A 350 2.19 3.58 23.04
N VAL A 351 2.58 4.20 24.17
CA VAL A 351 1.64 4.83 25.10
C VAL A 351 0.96 6.04 24.46
N HIS A 352 1.73 6.93 23.82
CA HIS A 352 1.18 8.10 23.14
C HIS A 352 0.23 7.73 22.00
N VAL A 353 0.57 6.69 21.21
CA VAL A 353 -0.30 6.16 20.15
C VAL A 353 -1.59 5.60 20.73
N THR A 354 -1.50 4.77 21.78
CA THR A 354 -2.67 4.16 22.40
C THR A 354 -3.62 5.23 22.93
N MET A 355 -3.08 6.21 23.65
CA MET A 355 -3.86 7.33 24.19
C MET A 355 -4.45 8.21 23.08
N GLY A 356 -3.66 8.52 22.04
CA GLY A 356 -4.11 9.30 20.89
C GLY A 356 -5.24 8.62 20.11
N VAL A 357 -5.15 7.30 19.90
CA VAL A 357 -6.20 6.51 19.23
C VAL A 357 -7.47 6.46 20.06
N ILE A 358 -7.39 6.15 21.37
CA ILE A 358 -8.57 6.07 22.25
C ILE A 358 -9.30 7.41 22.33
N VAL A 359 -8.56 8.51 22.53
CA VAL A 359 -9.17 9.86 22.60
C VAL A 359 -9.80 10.22 21.26
N SER A 360 -9.10 9.97 20.14
CA SER A 360 -9.60 10.31 18.81
C SER A 360 -10.80 9.46 18.42
N ASP A 361 -10.86 8.20 18.84
CA ASP A 361 -11.97 7.31 18.57
C ASP A 361 -13.29 7.88 19.10
N PHE A 362 -13.33 8.35 20.36
CA PHE A 362 -14.53 8.99 20.92
C PHE A 362 -15.04 10.15 20.05
N PHE A 363 -14.14 11.06 19.66
CA PHE A 363 -14.52 12.22 18.85
C PHE A 363 -14.95 11.83 17.43
N LEU A 364 -14.26 10.88 16.80
CA LEU A 364 -14.59 10.39 15.47
C LEU A 364 -15.92 9.62 15.48
N THR A 365 -16.17 8.78 16.48
CA THR A 365 -17.45 8.09 16.67
C THR A 365 -18.59 9.10 16.75
N LYS A 366 -18.46 10.11 17.62
CA LYS A 366 -19.47 11.16 17.75
C LYS A 366 -19.70 11.89 16.42
N LEU A 367 -18.62 12.28 15.73
CA LEU A 367 -18.69 12.97 14.45
C LEU A 367 -19.39 12.12 13.38
N PHE A 368 -19.01 10.85 13.25
CA PHE A 368 -19.58 9.95 12.27
C PHE A 368 -21.04 9.61 12.58
N LEU A 369 -21.41 9.42 13.84
CA LEU A 369 -22.81 9.23 14.22
C LEU A 369 -23.68 10.43 13.83
N ILE A 370 -23.21 11.66 14.07
CA ILE A 370 -23.94 12.86 13.64
C ILE A 370 -24.06 12.91 12.12
N PHE A 371 -22.96 12.71 11.39
CA PHE A 371 -22.95 12.83 9.93
C PHE A 371 -23.82 11.77 9.23
N PHE A 372 -23.77 10.54 9.72
CA PHE A 372 -24.42 9.42 9.07
C PHE A 372 -25.79 9.08 9.65
N TRP A 373 -26.08 9.36 10.92
CA TRP A 373 -27.35 9.01 11.57
C TRP A 373 -28.18 10.21 11.98
N GLY A 374 -27.66 11.44 11.84
CA GLY A 374 -28.44 12.68 11.79
C GLY A 374 -29.58 12.77 12.80
N GLN A 375 -29.27 12.60 14.09
CA GLN A 375 -30.10 13.06 15.20
C GLN A 375 -29.34 14.11 16.01
#